data_AF-K9TSS2-F1
#
_entry.id   AF-K9TSS2-F1
#
_cell.length_a   1.000
_cell.length_b   1.000
_cell.length_c   1.000
_cell.angle_alpha   90.00
_cell.angle_beta   90.00
_cell.angle_gamma   90.00
#
_symmetry.space_group_name_H-M   'P 1'
#
loop_
_entity.id
_entity.type
_entity.pdbx_description
1 polymer ?
#
loop_
_entity_poly.entity_id
_entity_poly.type
_entity_poly.pdbx_seq_one_letter_code
_entity_poly.pdbx_strand_id
1 'polypeptide(L)' 'MDWQELRKEAYNLSVSDRLALVEAIVHSVNDEIRPRPPVPPGTITRLRGVLKTDGPPPTDEEIEAIKEERLKEKYLT' A
#
# COMPACT_ATOMS: atom_id res chain seq x y z
N MET A 1 22.69 -7.94 3.93
CA MET A 1 23.15 -7.40 5.23
C MET A 1 22.38 -8.12 6.31
N ASP A 2 23.07 -8.81 7.19
CA ASP A 2 22.44 -9.54 8.30
C ASP A 2 22.08 -8.59 9.46
N TRP A 3 21.09 -8.96 10.28
CA TRP A 3 20.66 -8.16 11.44
C TRP A 3 21.80 -7.89 12.41
N GLN A 4 22.69 -8.87 12.60
CA GLN A 4 23.83 -8.71 13.50
C GLN A 4 24.84 -7.68 13.00
N GLU A 5 25.02 -7.59 11.68
CA GLU A 5 25.91 -6.63 11.04
C GLU A 5 25.34 -5.20 11.18
N LEU A 6 24.05 -5.02 10.89
CA LEU A 6 23.36 -3.74 10.99
C LEU A 6 23.35 -3.21 12.43
N ARG A 7 23.15 -4.09 13.41
CA ARG A 7 23.21 -3.72 14.82
C ARG A 7 24.61 -3.27 15.24
N LYS A 8 25.67 -3.92 14.74
CA LYS A 8 27.05 -3.53 15.01
C LYS A 8 27.38 -2.15 14.41
N GLU A 9 26.97 -1.92 13.17
CA GLU A 9 27.15 -0.61 12.52
C GLU A 9 26.42 0.50 13.27
N ALA A 10 25.17 0.26 13.68
CA ALA A 10 24.42 1.22 14.47
C ALA A 10 25.10 1.56 15.82
N TYR A 11 25.78 0.61 16.45
CA TYR A 11 26.53 0.87 17.68
C TYR A 11 27.85 1.62 17.45
N ASN A 12 28.45 1.50 16.28
CA ASN A 12 29.67 2.23 15.92
C ASN A 12 29.42 3.72 15.62
N LEU A 13 28.17 4.12 15.43
CA LEU A 13 27.78 5.51 15.23
C LEU A 13 28.03 6.37 16.48
N SER A 14 28.21 7.68 16.24
CA SER A 14 28.25 8.66 17.32
C SER A 14 26.90 8.71 18.06
N VAL A 15 26.88 9.25 19.28
CA VAL A 15 25.61 9.40 20.04
C VAL A 15 24.60 10.24 19.25
N SER A 16 25.06 11.30 18.58
CA SER A 16 24.21 12.18 17.77
C SER A 16 23.59 11.43 16.59
N ASP A 17 24.41 10.65 15.86
CA ASP A 17 23.93 9.90 14.70
C ASP A 17 23.00 8.76 15.09
N ARG A 18 23.22 8.13 16.26
CA ARG A 18 22.28 7.14 16.80
C ARG A 18 20.93 7.77 17.12
N LEU A 19 20.90 8.98 17.69
CA LEU A 19 19.64 9.69 17.95
C LEU A 19 18.92 10.02 16.64
N ALA A 20 19.64 10.55 15.65
CA ALA A 20 19.09 10.82 14.33
C ALA A 20 18.54 9.56 13.65
N LEU A 21 19.24 8.42 13.78
CA LEU A 21 18.80 7.13 13.27
C LEU A 21 17.51 6.65 13.96
N VAL A 22 17.41 6.81 15.28
CA VAL A 22 16.19 6.47 16.03
C VAL A 22 15.01 7.31 15.56
N GLU A 23 15.19 8.63 15.41
CA GLU A 23 14.14 9.51 14.89
C GLU A 23 13.70 9.10 13.49
N ALA A 24 14.65 8.80 12.59
CA ALA A 24 14.36 8.35 11.25
C ALA A 24 13.57 7.03 11.22
N ILE A 25 13.93 6.06 12.06
CA ILE A 25 13.20 4.79 12.17
C ILE A 25 11.79 5.02 12.70
N VAL A 26 11.63 5.84 13.74
CA VAL A 26 10.30 6.18 14.29
C VAL A 26 9.42 6.85 13.23
N HIS A 27 9.98 7.76 12.44
CA HIS A 27 9.28 8.38 11.32
C HIS A 27 8.87 7.35 10.25
N SER A 28 9.79 6.49 9.82
CA SER A 28 9.51 5.45 8.82
C SER A 28 8.38 4.52 9.27
N VAL A 29 8.44 4.04 10.50
CA VAL A 29 7.42 3.14 11.06
C VAL A 29 6.07 3.85 11.18
N ASN A 30 6.06 5.11 11.61
CA ASN A 30 4.83 5.90 11.68
C ASN A 30 4.21 6.11 10.29
N ASP A 31 5.01 6.31 9.25
CA ASP A 31 4.50 6.50 7.89
C ASP A 31 3.93 5.21 7.29
N GLU A 32 4.47 4.04 7.64
CA GLU A 32 3.88 2.75 7.27
C GLU A 32 2.57 2.44 8.02
N ILE A 33 2.49 2.83 9.30
CA ILE A 33 1.31 2.58 10.14
C ILE A 33 0.19 3.59 9.87
N ARG A 34 0.52 4.79 9.36
CA ARG A 34 -0.48 5.84 9.07
C ARG A 34 -1.55 5.26 8.14
N PRO A 35 -2.81 5.16 8.59
CA PRO A 35 -3.88 4.72 7.71
C PRO A 35 -3.97 5.70 6.54
N ARG A 36 -4.07 5.14 5.33
CA ARG A 36 -4.25 5.95 4.12
C ARG A 36 -5.43 6.89 4.36
N PRO A 37 -5.28 8.20 4.10
CA PRO A 37 -6.37 9.13 4.33
C PRO A 37 -7.62 8.67 3.59
N PRO A 38 -8.82 8.82 4.19
CA PRO A 38 -10.05 8.39 3.55
C PRO A 38 -10.18 9.08 2.20
N VAL A 39 -10.56 8.31 1.20
CA VAL A 39 -10.68 8.80 -0.17
C VAL A 39 -11.83 9.83 -0.20
N PRO A 40 -11.59 11.09 -0.64
CA PRO A 40 -12.61 12.13 -0.61
C PRO A 40 -13.85 11.73 -1.41
N PRO A 41 -15.06 12.14 -0.97
CA PRO A 41 -16.29 11.88 -1.70
C PRO A 41 -16.19 12.47 -3.12
N GLY A 42 -16.61 11.68 -4.12
CA GLY A 42 -16.50 12.04 -5.54
C GLY A 42 -15.17 11.66 -6.21
N THR A 43 -14.18 11.15 -5.46
CA THR A 43 -12.98 10.56 -6.06
C THR A 43 -13.32 9.21 -6.67
N ILE A 44 -12.94 9.00 -7.92
CA ILE A 44 -13.09 7.71 -8.59
C ILE A 44 -12.11 6.71 -7.95
N THR A 45 -12.62 5.90 -7.03
CA THR A 45 -11.81 4.91 -6.30
C THR A 45 -11.61 3.62 -7.06
N ARG A 46 -12.39 3.39 -8.11
CA ARG A 46 -12.35 2.17 -8.92
C ARG A 46 -12.76 2.47 -10.37
N LEU A 47 -11.86 2.18 -11.30
CA LEU A 47 -12.16 2.04 -12.73
C LEU A 47 -11.90 0.59 -13.09
N ARG A 48 -12.98 -0.15 -13.33
CA ARG A 48 -12.93 -1.58 -13.72
C ARG A 48 -12.00 -1.72 -14.93
N GLY A 49 -10.89 -2.45 -14.76
CA GLY A 49 -9.91 -2.74 -15.81
C GLY A 49 -8.86 -1.65 -16.10
N VAL A 50 -8.83 -0.54 -15.35
CA VAL A 50 -7.90 0.58 -15.63
C VAL A 50 -7.05 0.96 -14.41
N LEU A 51 -7.62 0.99 -13.21
CA LEU A 51 -6.87 1.36 -12.00
C LEU A 51 -6.19 0.16 -11.37
N LYS A 52 -4.90 0.30 -11.03
CA LYS A 52 -4.17 -0.64 -10.17
C LYS A 52 -4.78 -0.60 -8.78
N THR A 53 -5.05 -1.77 -8.22
CA THR A 53 -5.56 -1.96 -6.87
C THR A 53 -4.48 -2.57 -5.97
N ASP A 54 -4.53 -2.28 -4.67
CA ASP A 54 -3.63 -2.90 -3.68
C ASP A 54 -3.95 -4.40 -3.45
N GLY A 55 -5.14 -4.84 -3.86
CA GLY A 55 -5.57 -6.25 -3.81
C GLY A 55 -5.03 -7.08 -4.98
N PRO A 56 -5.07 -8.42 -4.86
CA PRO A 56 -4.67 -9.32 -5.93
C PRO A 56 -5.52 -9.08 -7.19
N PRO A 57 -4.97 -9.37 -8.39
CA PRO A 57 -5.76 -9.34 -9.61
C PRO A 57 -6.93 -10.32 -9.50
N PRO A 58 -8.09 -9.99 -10.10
CA PRO A 58 -9.26 -10.86 -10.06
C PRO A 58 -8.98 -12.18 -10.79
N THR A 59 -9.63 -13.25 -10.34
CA THR A 59 -9.60 -14.56 -10.98
C THR A 59 -10.43 -14.58 -12.26
N ASP A 60 -10.24 -15.60 -13.10
CA ASP A 60 -11.01 -15.75 -14.34
C ASP A 60 -12.53 -15.84 -14.07
N GLU A 61 -12.93 -16.52 -12.98
CA GLU A 61 -14.33 -16.61 -12.56
C GLU A 61 -14.90 -15.25 -12.15
N GLU A 62 -14.13 -14.46 -11.40
CA GLU A 62 -14.50 -13.11 -11.00
C GLU A 62 -14.60 -12.17 -12.21
N ILE A 63 -13.74 -12.36 -13.22
CA ILE A 63 -13.77 -11.61 -14.47
C ILE A 63 -15.06 -11.90 -15.24
N GLU A 64 -15.50 -13.16 -15.33
CA GLU A 64 -16.77 -13.49 -16.00
C GLU A 64 -17.97 -12.87 -15.28
N ALA A 65 -18.00 -12.91 -13.94
CA ALA A 65 -19.04 -12.24 -13.17
C ALA A 65 -19.07 -10.72 -13.42
N ILE A 66 -17.91 -10.07 -13.49
CA ILE A 66 -17.79 -8.64 -13.82
C ILE A 66 -18.33 -8.36 -15.24
N LYS A 67 -18.07 -9.23 -16.21
CA LYS A 67 -18.59 -9.09 -17.58
C LYS A 67 -20.11 -9.23 -17.63
N GLU A 68 -20.67 -10.24 -16.96
CA GLU A 68 -22.11 -10.45 -16.89
C GLU A 68 -22.83 -9.25 -16.27
N GLU A 69 -22.31 -8.72 -15.15
CA GLU A 69 -22.85 -7.54 -14.50
C GLU A 69 -22.84 -6.33 -15.46
N ARG A 70 -21.73 -6.11 -16.18
CA ARG A 70 -21.63 -5.04 -17.20
C ARG A 70 -22.61 -5.22 -18.36
N LEU A 71 -22.87 -6.45 -18.79
CA LEU A 71 -23.85 -6.73 -19.84
C LEU A 71 -25.27 -6.43 -19.36
N LYS A 72 -25.60 -6.79 -18.12
CA LYS A 72 -26.89 -6.44 -17.49
C LYS A 72 -27.07 -4.93 -17.39
N GLU A 73 -26.09 -4.21 -16.86
CA GLU A 73 -26.12 -2.74 -16.80
C GLU A 73 -26.36 -2.11 -18.18
N LYS A 74 -25.69 -2.63 -19.22
CA LYS A 74 -25.74 -2.05 -20.57
C LYS A 74 -27.05 -2.31 -21.31
N TYR A 75 -27.68 -3.47 -21.08
CA TYR A 75 -28.79 -3.94 -21.93
C TYR A 75 -30.11 -4.22 -21.19
N LEU A 76 -30.11 -4.28 -19.86
CA LEU A 76 -31.30 -4.51 -19.03
C LEU A 76 -31.68 -3.30 -18.15
N THR A 77 -31.10 -2.13 -18.43
CA THR A 77 -31.46 -0.84 -17.82
C THR A 77 -32.14 0.05 -18.85
#